data_AF-A0A536H6J8-F1
#
_entry.id   AF-A0A536H6J8-F1
#
_cell.length_a   1.000
_cell.length_b   1.000
_cell.length_c   1.000
_cell.angle_alpha   90.00
_cell.angle_beta   90.00
_cell.angle_gamma   90.00
#
_symmetry.space_group_name_H-M   'P 1'
#
loop_
_entity.id
_entity.type
_entity.pdbx_description
1 polymer ?
#
loop_
_entity_poly.entity_id
_entity_poly.type
_entity_poly.pdbx_seq_one_letter_code
_entity_poly.pdbx_strand_id
1 'polypeptide(L)'
;DVVDGIVYGAAVGLGYNFLESISYMTNLYAVFAPEGAGGLAAGIQWYGRQVLGLFFGHATYTAFIGAGVGIARQLPSVRQKVLAIVAGFVIAIAGHFSWDAWATIFPIQNTLFGLVEIHLRTLIMTGPFTAGVIALLLFGIRYEGQNLLDQMRKEAATAQGAILPDEVPILASPWQRLKQRLQALSRAGIRGYLQVSRLQTAQLDLAMERWHRERKEIDTPLEAEQQLRERVMQLRHWVAA
;
A
#
# COMPACT_ATOMS: atom_id res chain seq x y z
N ASP A 1 2.27 -8.27 4.25
CA ASP A 1 2.07 -9.21 3.10
C ASP A 1 2.47 -8.51 1.78
N VAL A 2 1.91 -8.90 0.61
CA VAL A 2 2.16 -8.21 -0.68
C VAL A 2 1.60 -6.78 -0.68
N VAL A 3 0.41 -6.59 -0.11
CA VAL A 3 -0.29 -5.29 -0.06
C VAL A 3 0.54 -4.32 0.77
N ASP A 4 0.96 -4.72 1.97
CA ASP A 4 1.87 -3.92 2.81
C ASP A 4 3.17 -3.60 2.06
N GLY A 5 3.76 -4.61 1.40
CA GLY A 5 4.98 -4.45 0.64
C GLY A 5 4.84 -3.36 -0.43
N ILE A 6 3.78 -3.40 -1.22
CA ILE A 6 3.46 -2.39 -2.23
C ILE A 6 3.31 -1.00 -1.59
N VAL A 7 2.56 -0.90 -0.48
CA VAL A 7 2.30 0.38 0.20
C VAL A 7 3.60 1.00 0.74
N TYR A 8 4.42 0.22 1.44
CA TYR A 8 5.71 0.69 1.96
C TYR A 8 6.68 1.03 0.83
N GLY A 9 6.73 0.20 -0.22
CA GLY A 9 7.53 0.46 -1.41
C GLY A 9 7.14 1.78 -2.07
N ALA A 10 5.84 2.01 -2.30
CA ALA A 10 5.34 3.26 -2.86
C ALA A 10 5.67 4.46 -1.97
N ALA A 11 5.52 4.34 -0.64
CA ALA A 11 5.86 5.39 0.31
C ALA A 11 7.34 5.79 0.24
N VAL A 12 8.26 4.82 0.12
CA VAL A 12 9.68 5.08 -0.10
C VAL A 12 9.91 5.84 -1.41
N GLY A 13 9.23 5.44 -2.49
CA GLY A 13 9.31 6.11 -3.79
C GLY A 13 8.79 7.55 -3.77
N LEU A 14 7.73 7.82 -3.00
CA LEU A 14 7.22 9.18 -2.79
C LEU A 14 8.26 10.05 -2.06
N GLY A 15 8.90 9.52 -1.02
CA GLY A 15 9.99 10.20 -0.31
C GLY A 15 11.19 10.49 -1.21
N TYR A 16 11.57 9.54 -2.06
CA TYR A 16 12.62 9.74 -3.06
C TYR A 16 12.24 10.82 -4.07
N ASN A 17 11.03 10.75 -4.65
CA ASN A 17 10.53 11.74 -5.61
C ASN A 17 10.54 13.15 -5.03
N PHE A 18 10.20 13.31 -3.75
CA PHE A 18 10.24 14.59 -3.05
C PHE A 18 11.65 15.19 -3.03
N LEU A 19 12.65 14.43 -2.55
CA LEU A 19 14.03 14.89 -2.46
C LEU A 19 14.63 15.19 -3.84
N GLU A 20 14.38 14.31 -4.80
CA GLU A 20 14.84 14.48 -6.18
C GLU A 20 14.22 15.72 -6.83
N SER A 21 12.93 15.97 -6.59
CA SER A 21 12.26 17.16 -7.11
C SER A 21 12.86 18.45 -6.59
N ILE A 22 13.19 18.52 -5.30
CA ILE A 22 13.90 19.68 -4.74
C ILE A 22 15.24 19.85 -5.44
N SER A 23 16.02 18.78 -5.57
CA SER A 23 17.33 18.83 -6.21
C SER A 23 17.26 19.34 -7.66
N TYR A 24 16.35 18.80 -8.48
CA TYR A 24 16.19 19.20 -9.88
C TYR A 24 15.64 20.63 -10.02
N MET A 25 14.67 21.01 -9.20
CA MET A 25 14.11 22.36 -9.23
C MET A 25 15.17 23.40 -8.85
N THR A 26 15.93 23.16 -7.77
CA THR A 26 17.01 24.06 -7.34
C THR A 26 18.14 24.11 -8.36
N ASN A 27 18.53 22.96 -8.92
CA ASN A 27 19.58 22.91 -9.93
C ASN A 27 19.20 23.67 -11.20
N LEU A 28 18.02 23.39 -11.78
CA LEU A 28 17.60 24.10 -13.00
C LEU A 28 17.28 25.57 -12.75
N TYR A 29 16.75 25.92 -11.57
CA TYR A 29 16.64 27.33 -11.21
C TYR A 29 18.00 28.02 -11.29
N ALA A 30 19.02 27.47 -10.65
CA ALA A 30 20.35 28.09 -10.60
C ALA A 30 21.01 28.17 -11.98
N VAL A 31 20.83 27.15 -12.82
CA VAL A 31 21.37 27.12 -14.20
C VAL A 31 20.74 28.20 -15.08
N PHE A 32 19.43 28.42 -14.97
CA PHE A 32 18.69 29.34 -15.84
C PHE A 32 18.40 30.72 -15.22
N ALA A 33 18.84 30.95 -13.97
CA ALA A 33 18.68 32.23 -13.29
C ALA A 33 19.42 33.39 -13.99
N PRO A 34 20.64 33.22 -14.52
CA PRO A 34 21.35 34.29 -15.24
C PRO A 34 20.58 34.83 -16.46
N GLU A 35 19.80 33.99 -17.13
CA GLU A 35 18.98 34.35 -18.29
C GLU A 35 17.57 34.86 -17.89
N GLY A 36 17.30 35.02 -16.59
CA GLY A 36 15.98 35.40 -16.07
C GLY A 36 14.91 34.31 -16.19
N ALA A 37 15.29 33.08 -16.56
CA ALA A 37 14.38 31.97 -16.81
C ALA A 37 14.34 30.92 -15.69
N GLY A 38 15.09 31.11 -14.60
CA GLY A 38 15.21 30.13 -13.50
C GLY A 38 13.87 29.70 -12.90
N GLY A 39 12.94 30.65 -12.66
CA GLY A 39 11.61 30.35 -12.13
C GLY A 39 10.77 29.47 -13.06
N LEU A 40 10.82 29.73 -14.38
CA LEU A 40 10.14 28.93 -15.38
C LEU A 40 10.72 27.51 -15.46
N ALA A 41 12.06 27.38 -15.47
CA ALA A 41 12.75 26.10 -15.51
C ALA A 41 12.41 25.22 -14.29
N ALA A 42 12.41 25.80 -13.09
CA ALA A 42 11.96 25.12 -11.87
C ALA A 42 10.48 24.73 -11.92
N GLY A 43 9.63 25.61 -12.46
CA GLY A 43 8.20 25.33 -12.64
C GLY A 43 7.92 24.15 -13.57
N ILE A 44 8.68 24.02 -14.66
CA ILE A 44 8.57 22.87 -15.58
C ILE A 44 8.97 21.56 -14.87
N GLN A 45 10.04 21.57 -14.07
CA GLN A 45 10.44 20.41 -13.27
C GLN A 45 9.39 20.03 -12.24
N TRP A 46 8.85 21.02 -11.54
CA TRP A 46 7.75 20.79 -10.61
C TRP A 46 6.56 20.13 -11.31
N TYR A 47 6.16 20.65 -12.47
CA TYR A 47 5.04 20.09 -13.23
C TYR A 47 5.30 18.64 -13.64
N GLY A 48 6.44 18.36 -14.26
CA GLY A 48 6.82 17.01 -14.69
C GLY A 48 6.89 16.02 -13.54
N ARG A 49 7.37 16.43 -12.37
CA ARG A 49 7.61 15.53 -11.24
C ARG A 49 6.42 15.39 -10.29
N GLN A 50 5.62 16.44 -10.11
CA GLN A 50 4.52 16.48 -9.15
C GLN A 50 3.16 16.25 -9.79
N VAL A 51 2.95 16.72 -11.01
CA VAL A 51 1.67 16.52 -11.72
C VAL A 51 1.69 15.22 -12.50
N LEU A 52 2.78 14.96 -13.24
CA LEU A 52 2.89 13.76 -14.08
C LEU A 52 3.55 12.60 -13.35
N GLY A 53 4.69 12.84 -12.69
CA GLY A 53 5.56 11.80 -12.17
C GLY A 53 5.22 11.25 -10.78
N LEU A 54 4.39 11.94 -9.98
CA LEU A 54 4.24 11.65 -8.55
C LEU A 54 3.83 10.20 -8.27
N PHE A 55 2.79 9.73 -8.96
CA PHE A 55 2.30 8.35 -8.86
C PHE A 55 2.68 7.46 -10.04
N PHE A 56 3.32 8.00 -11.08
CA PHE A 56 3.68 7.27 -12.30
C PHE A 56 5.19 7.01 -12.43
N GLY A 57 6.02 7.57 -11.55
CA GLY A 57 7.47 7.35 -11.53
C GLY A 57 7.89 6.51 -10.34
N HIS A 58 8.70 7.12 -9.47
CA HIS A 58 9.35 6.45 -8.34
C HIS A 58 8.41 5.63 -7.48
N ALA A 59 7.22 6.15 -7.13
CA ALA A 59 6.24 5.42 -6.33
C ALA A 59 5.84 4.07 -6.96
N THR A 60 5.64 4.03 -8.28
CA THR A 60 5.33 2.80 -9.02
C THR A 60 6.51 1.84 -9.03
N TYR A 61 7.72 2.34 -9.33
CA TYR A 61 8.88 1.47 -9.47
C TYR A 61 9.29 0.86 -8.12
N THR A 62 9.32 1.65 -7.06
CA THR A 62 9.66 1.15 -5.73
C THR A 62 8.55 0.29 -5.13
N ALA A 63 7.29 0.45 -5.55
CA ALA A 63 6.21 -0.47 -5.20
C ALA A 63 6.46 -1.90 -5.71
N PHE A 64 7.14 -2.10 -6.86
CA PHE A 64 7.53 -3.44 -7.31
C PHE A 64 8.62 -4.07 -6.43
N ILE A 65 9.57 -3.27 -5.94
CA ILE A 65 10.55 -3.75 -4.95
C ILE A 65 9.82 -4.17 -3.67
N GLY A 66 8.90 -3.32 -3.21
CA GLY A 66 8.04 -3.60 -2.07
C GLY A 66 7.20 -4.88 -2.25
N ALA A 67 6.58 -5.06 -3.41
CA ALA A 67 5.85 -6.27 -3.77
C ALA A 67 6.74 -7.51 -3.72
N GLY A 68 7.97 -7.43 -4.26
CA GLY A 68 8.96 -8.50 -4.20
C GLY A 68 9.30 -8.93 -2.77
N VAL A 69 9.49 -7.96 -1.86
CA VAL A 69 9.70 -8.21 -0.41
C VAL A 69 8.44 -8.82 0.22
N GLY A 70 7.26 -8.29 -0.08
CA GLY A 70 5.99 -8.78 0.43
C GLY A 70 5.70 -10.23 0.00
N ILE A 71 6.03 -10.59 -1.24
CA ILE A 71 5.98 -11.96 -1.77
C ILE A 71 7.05 -12.83 -1.09
N ALA A 72 8.27 -12.34 -0.91
CA ALA A 72 9.34 -13.09 -0.26
C ALA A 72 8.99 -13.51 1.17
N ARG A 73 8.26 -12.67 1.93
CA ARG A 73 7.80 -13.03 3.29
C ARG A 73 6.88 -14.26 3.31
N GLN A 74 6.25 -14.57 2.19
CA GLN A 74 5.23 -15.60 2.04
C GLN A 74 5.77 -16.92 1.48
N LEU A 75 7.04 -16.94 1.05
CA LEU A 75 7.65 -18.09 0.41
C LEU A 75 8.46 -18.93 1.42
N PRO A 76 8.42 -20.27 1.37
CA PRO A 76 9.09 -21.11 2.35
C PRO A 76 10.60 -21.18 2.16
N SER A 77 11.10 -21.15 0.91
CA SER A 77 12.52 -21.37 0.62
C SER A 77 13.30 -20.07 0.41
N VAL A 78 14.51 -19.98 0.97
CA VAL A 78 15.41 -18.81 0.82
C VAL A 78 15.64 -18.47 -0.65
N ARG A 79 15.82 -19.48 -1.51
CA ARG A 79 16.00 -19.29 -2.96
C ARG A 79 14.81 -18.56 -3.59
N GLN A 80 13.58 -18.96 -3.27
CA GLN A 80 12.38 -18.29 -3.78
C GLN A 80 12.25 -16.87 -3.22
N LYS A 81 12.60 -16.65 -1.95
CA LYS A 81 12.62 -15.31 -1.33
C LYS A 81 13.53 -14.36 -2.09
N VAL A 82 14.77 -14.79 -2.34
CA VAL A 82 15.77 -14.01 -3.09
C VAL A 82 15.27 -13.75 -4.51
N LEU A 83 14.72 -14.76 -5.19
CA LEU A 83 14.20 -14.60 -6.55
C LEU A 83 13.06 -13.58 -6.62
N ALA A 84 12.13 -13.59 -5.65
CA ALA A 84 11.03 -12.63 -5.59
C ALA A 84 11.51 -11.18 -5.38
N ILE A 85 12.48 -10.97 -4.48
CA ILE A 85 13.08 -9.66 -4.25
C ILE A 85 13.81 -9.18 -5.51
N VAL A 86 14.66 -10.03 -6.10
CA VAL A 86 15.41 -9.71 -7.32
C VAL A 86 14.48 -9.40 -8.48
N ALA A 87 13.38 -10.15 -8.66
CA ALA A 87 12.39 -9.86 -9.69
C ALA A 87 11.77 -8.47 -9.50
N GLY A 88 11.42 -8.09 -8.27
CA GLY A 88 10.94 -6.75 -7.94
C GLY A 88 11.94 -5.64 -8.31
N PHE A 89 13.23 -5.85 -8.00
CA PHE A 89 14.30 -4.93 -8.40
C PHE A 89 14.47 -4.84 -9.91
N VAL A 90 14.47 -5.96 -10.62
CA VAL A 90 14.63 -5.98 -12.08
C VAL A 90 13.50 -5.20 -12.76
N ILE A 91 12.26 -5.38 -12.32
CA ILE A 91 11.11 -4.65 -12.86
C ILE A 91 11.23 -3.15 -12.56
N ALA A 92 11.63 -2.79 -11.33
CA ALA A 92 11.82 -1.39 -10.94
C ALA A 92 12.92 -0.70 -11.76
N ILE A 93 14.07 -1.38 -11.94
CA ILE A 93 15.19 -0.89 -12.76
C ILE A 93 14.76 -0.78 -14.22
N ALA A 94 14.02 -1.75 -14.76
CA ALA A 94 13.50 -1.68 -16.13
C ALA A 94 12.53 -0.50 -16.31
N GLY A 95 11.65 -0.25 -15.33
CA GLY A 95 10.75 0.90 -15.31
C GLY A 95 11.51 2.22 -15.33
N HIS A 96 12.45 2.41 -14.42
CA HIS A 96 13.29 3.61 -14.37
C HIS A 96 14.14 3.79 -15.62
N PHE A 97 14.81 2.72 -16.08
CA PHE A 97 15.60 2.74 -17.31
C PHE A 97 14.74 3.12 -18.52
N SER A 98 13.50 2.61 -18.59
CA SER A 98 12.59 2.97 -19.67
C SER A 98 12.23 4.45 -19.63
N TRP A 99 12.04 5.04 -18.44
CA TRP A 99 11.86 6.49 -18.28
C TRP A 99 13.03 7.29 -18.86
N ASP A 100 14.26 6.94 -18.48
CA ASP A 100 15.47 7.63 -18.93
C ASP A 100 15.68 7.49 -20.44
N ALA A 101 15.51 6.26 -20.96
CA ALA A 101 15.69 5.96 -22.37
C ALA A 101 14.69 6.74 -23.24
N TRP A 102 13.41 6.77 -22.86
CA TRP A 102 12.39 7.49 -23.61
C TRP A 102 12.55 9.00 -23.54
N ALA A 103 12.90 9.55 -22.37
CA ALA A 103 13.20 10.98 -22.25
C ALA A 103 14.37 11.41 -23.15
N THR A 104 15.33 10.51 -23.38
CA THR A 104 16.51 10.74 -24.21
C THR A 104 16.21 10.54 -25.71
N ILE A 105 15.52 9.45 -26.07
CA ILE A 105 15.29 9.06 -27.47
C ILE A 105 14.13 9.85 -28.09
N PHE A 106 13.14 10.24 -27.29
CA PHE A 106 11.94 10.97 -27.74
C PHE A 106 11.80 12.30 -26.99
N PRO A 107 12.68 13.28 -27.26
CA PRO A 107 12.62 14.59 -26.62
C PRO A 107 11.36 15.33 -27.08
N ILE A 108 10.62 15.89 -26.13
CA ILE A 108 9.41 16.66 -26.43
C ILE A 108 9.82 18.02 -26.97
N GLN A 109 9.29 18.36 -28.13
CA GLN A 109 9.50 19.67 -28.74
C GLN A 109 8.55 20.70 -28.12
N ASN A 110 9.00 21.95 -28.05
CA ASN A 110 8.19 23.06 -27.52
C ASN A 110 7.15 23.50 -28.55
N THR A 111 6.11 22.67 -28.76
CA THR A 111 5.02 22.89 -29.70
C THR A 111 3.71 23.20 -28.95
N LEU A 112 2.71 23.71 -29.68
CA LEU A 112 1.34 23.88 -29.15
C LEU A 112 0.74 22.59 -28.57
N PHE A 113 1.23 21.42 -28.99
CA PHE A 113 0.78 20.11 -28.51
C PHE A 113 1.69 19.49 -27.45
N GLY A 114 2.78 20.15 -27.04
CA GLY A 114 3.77 19.60 -26.10
C GLY A 114 3.19 19.19 -24.75
N LEU A 115 2.13 19.87 -24.29
CA LEU A 115 1.39 19.47 -23.08
C LEU A 115 0.63 18.16 -23.30
N VAL A 116 0.00 17.92 -24.45
CA VAL A 116 -0.67 16.63 -24.69
C VAL A 116 0.36 15.52 -24.82
N GLU A 117 1.44 15.78 -25.55
CA GLU A 117 2.54 14.85 -25.78
C GLU A 117 3.20 14.39 -24.47
N ILE A 118 3.44 15.30 -23.52
CA ILE A 118 4.07 14.94 -22.24
C ILE A 118 3.19 14.00 -21.40
N HIS A 119 1.87 14.19 -21.40
CA HIS A 119 0.95 13.30 -20.68
C HIS A 119 0.83 11.95 -21.38
N LEU A 120 0.65 11.95 -22.70
CA LEU A 120 0.49 10.71 -23.46
C LEU A 120 1.76 9.86 -23.41
N ARG A 121 2.94 10.48 -23.55
CA ARG A 121 4.23 9.80 -23.38
C ARG A 121 4.36 9.21 -21.98
N THR A 122 4.06 9.99 -20.95
CA THR A 122 4.10 9.50 -19.56
C THR A 122 3.17 8.30 -19.39
N LEU A 123 1.92 8.39 -19.86
CA LEU A 123 0.94 7.32 -19.76
C LEU A 123 1.35 6.06 -20.53
N ILE A 124 1.84 6.17 -21.76
CA ILE A 124 2.26 5.01 -22.56
C ILE A 124 3.46 4.31 -21.94
N MET A 125 4.42 5.09 -21.45
CA MET A 125 5.68 4.58 -20.94
C MET A 125 5.54 3.99 -19.53
N THR A 126 4.93 4.75 -18.62
CA THR A 126 4.83 4.37 -17.20
C THR A 126 3.53 3.66 -16.86
N GLY A 127 2.48 3.89 -17.65
CA GLY A 127 1.14 3.32 -17.41
C GLY A 127 1.14 1.79 -17.33
N PRO A 128 1.86 1.03 -18.17
CA PRO A 128 1.95 -0.41 -18.04
C PRO A 128 2.52 -0.87 -16.69
N PHE A 129 3.55 -0.19 -16.17
CA PHE A 129 4.13 -0.47 -14.85
C PHE A 129 3.14 -0.13 -13.74
N THR A 130 2.51 1.05 -13.81
CA THR A 130 1.51 1.48 -12.83
C THR A 130 0.30 0.54 -12.82
N ALA A 131 -0.18 0.13 -13.99
CA ALA A 131 -1.24 -0.85 -14.13
C ALA A 131 -0.84 -2.21 -13.53
N GLY A 132 0.41 -2.63 -13.71
CA GLY A 132 0.96 -3.84 -13.08
C GLY A 132 0.93 -3.78 -11.55
N VAL A 133 1.39 -2.67 -10.95
CA VAL A 133 1.31 -2.48 -9.48
C VAL A 133 -0.13 -2.44 -9.01
N ILE A 134 -1.01 -1.71 -9.70
CA ILE A 134 -2.44 -1.65 -9.35
C ILE A 134 -3.06 -3.04 -9.43
N ALA A 135 -2.78 -3.82 -10.46
CA ALA A 135 -3.24 -5.20 -10.57
C ALA A 135 -2.75 -6.04 -9.38
N LEU A 136 -1.46 -6.02 -9.08
CA LEU A 136 -0.90 -6.73 -7.92
C LEU A 136 -1.54 -6.30 -6.60
N LEU A 137 -1.78 -5.01 -6.42
CA LEU A 137 -2.44 -4.45 -5.25
C LEU A 137 -3.89 -4.96 -5.13
N LEU A 138 -4.66 -4.88 -6.21
CA LEU A 138 -6.06 -5.33 -6.23
C LEU A 138 -6.17 -6.84 -6.01
N PHE A 139 -5.28 -7.62 -6.62
CA PHE A 139 -5.21 -9.07 -6.38
C PHE A 139 -4.82 -9.37 -4.93
N GLY A 140 -3.83 -8.65 -4.38
CA GLY A 140 -3.42 -8.77 -2.99
C GLY A 140 -4.56 -8.48 -2.02
N ILE A 141 -5.23 -7.34 -2.17
CA ILE A 141 -6.37 -6.94 -1.33
C ILE A 141 -7.50 -7.96 -1.40
N ARG A 142 -7.82 -8.45 -2.60
CA ARG A 142 -8.89 -9.44 -2.78
C ARG A 142 -8.53 -10.79 -2.15
N TYR A 143 -7.29 -11.23 -2.33
CA TYR A 143 -6.79 -12.47 -1.74
C TYR A 143 -6.78 -12.38 -0.22
N GLU A 144 -6.18 -11.33 0.35
CA GLU A 144 -6.16 -11.08 1.80
C GLU A 144 -7.57 -11.02 2.37
N GLY A 145 -8.46 -10.22 1.76
CA GLY A 145 -9.84 -10.09 2.21
C GLY A 145 -10.63 -11.39 2.23
N GLN A 146 -10.44 -12.27 1.23
CA GLN A 146 -11.08 -13.58 1.19
C GLN A 146 -10.56 -14.51 2.30
N ASN A 147 -9.25 -14.52 2.54
CA ASN A 147 -8.66 -15.37 3.58
C ASN A 147 -9.00 -14.88 4.99
N LEU A 148 -9.00 -13.57 5.23
CA LEU A 148 -9.43 -13.01 6.50
C LEU A 148 -10.91 -13.34 6.77
N LEU A 149 -11.77 -13.25 5.75
CA LEU A 149 -13.17 -13.65 5.86
C LEU A 149 -13.31 -15.13 6.25
N ASP A 150 -12.52 -16.01 5.63
CA ASP A 150 -12.50 -17.43 5.95
C ASP A 150 -12.04 -17.68 7.41
N GLN A 151 -10.98 -17.01 7.85
CA GLN A 151 -10.50 -17.12 9.24
C GLN A 151 -11.49 -16.60 10.27
N MET A 152 -12.18 -15.49 9.97
CA MET A 152 -13.26 -14.97 10.84
C MET A 152 -14.43 -15.96 10.93
N ARG A 153 -14.79 -16.64 9.82
CA ARG A 153 -15.82 -17.69 9.83
C ARG A 153 -15.38 -18.91 10.63
N LYS A 154 -14.13 -19.33 10.48
CA LYS A 154 -13.53 -20.43 11.27
C LYS A 154 -13.54 -20.13 12.76
N GLU A 155 -13.16 -18.91 13.20
CA GLU A 155 -13.25 -18.51 14.61
C GLU A 155 -14.70 -18.39 15.08
N ALA A 156 -15.62 -17.87 14.26
CA ALA A 156 -17.03 -17.82 14.63
C ALA A 156 -17.66 -19.21 14.89
N ALA A 157 -17.09 -20.26 14.31
CA ALA A 157 -17.55 -21.63 14.48
C ALA A 157 -17.02 -22.33 15.75
N THR A 158 -15.98 -21.81 16.42
CA THR A 158 -15.30 -22.52 17.53
C THR A 158 -16.02 -22.41 18.89
N ALA A 159 -17.21 -21.79 18.96
CA ALA A 159 -17.98 -21.53 20.18
C ALA A 159 -17.22 -20.76 21.30
N GLN A 160 -16.03 -20.23 20.99
CA GLN A 160 -15.16 -19.52 21.93
C GLN A 160 -15.58 -18.06 22.15
N GLY A 161 -16.45 -17.51 21.28
CA GLY A 161 -17.06 -16.20 21.46
C GLY A 161 -16.17 -14.99 21.12
N ALA A 162 -14.95 -15.20 20.62
CA ALA A 162 -14.08 -14.10 20.22
C ALA A 162 -14.66 -13.33 19.02
N ILE A 163 -15.06 -14.05 17.98
CA ILE A 163 -15.82 -13.51 16.85
C ILE A 163 -17.18 -14.21 16.83
N LEU A 164 -18.26 -13.44 16.75
CA LEU A 164 -19.61 -13.99 16.63
C LEU A 164 -20.03 -14.12 15.16
N PRO A 165 -20.91 -15.08 14.79
CA PRO A 165 -21.40 -15.23 13.42
C PRO A 165 -21.97 -13.93 12.82
N ASP A 166 -22.73 -13.17 13.62
CA ASP A 166 -23.33 -11.90 13.20
C ASP A 166 -22.31 -10.77 13.02
N GLU A 167 -21.13 -10.88 13.64
CA GLU A 167 -20.05 -9.89 13.54
C GLU A 167 -19.21 -10.09 12.28
N VAL A 168 -19.18 -11.29 11.70
CA VAL A 168 -18.41 -11.59 10.47
C VAL A 168 -18.74 -10.63 9.31
N PRO A 169 -20.01 -10.42 8.90
CA PRO A 169 -20.32 -9.50 7.80
C PRO A 169 -19.89 -8.06 8.10
N ILE A 170 -20.00 -7.63 9.35
CA ILE A 170 -19.57 -6.30 9.81
C ILE A 170 -18.05 -6.17 9.70
N LEU A 171 -17.31 -7.13 10.25
CA LEU A 171 -15.86 -7.13 10.25
C LEU A 171 -15.29 -7.24 8.84
N ALA A 172 -15.98 -7.92 7.91
CA ALA A 172 -15.55 -8.03 6.52
C ALA A 172 -15.65 -6.72 5.72
N SER A 173 -16.47 -5.75 6.15
CA SER A 173 -16.73 -4.52 5.39
C SER A 173 -16.21 -3.27 6.12
N PRO A 174 -15.23 -2.53 5.55
CA PRO A 174 -14.74 -1.28 6.14
C PRO A 174 -15.85 -0.26 6.44
N TRP A 175 -16.84 -0.17 5.54
CA TRP A 175 -17.97 0.72 5.68
C TRP A 175 -18.92 0.31 6.81
N GLN A 176 -19.15 -0.99 7.00
CA GLN A 176 -19.98 -1.48 8.11
C GLN A 176 -19.26 -1.30 9.45
N ARG A 177 -17.94 -1.53 9.51
CA ARG A 177 -17.12 -1.20 10.67
C ARG A 177 -17.23 0.28 11.03
N LEU A 178 -17.06 1.16 10.06
CA LEU A 178 -17.19 2.61 10.27
C LEU A 178 -18.60 2.99 10.74
N LYS A 179 -19.65 2.45 10.10
CA LYS A 179 -21.05 2.69 10.50
C LYS A 179 -21.28 2.33 11.96
N GLN A 180 -20.82 1.16 12.42
CA GLN A 180 -20.96 0.76 13.82
C GLN A 180 -20.17 1.66 14.77
N ARG A 181 -18.94 2.06 14.41
CA ARG A 181 -18.15 2.99 15.22
C ARG A 181 -18.85 4.34 15.36
N LEU A 182 -19.45 4.85 14.29
CA LEU A 182 -20.21 6.11 14.31
C LEU A 182 -21.54 5.98 15.09
N GLN A 183 -22.20 4.82 15.06
CA GLN A 183 -23.36 4.53 15.91
C GLN A 183 -22.97 4.46 17.40
N ALA A 184 -21.81 3.90 17.72
CA ALA A 184 -21.29 3.91 19.08
C ALA A 184 -20.90 5.32 19.54
N LEU A 185 -20.36 6.14 18.62
CA LEU A 185 -20.08 7.55 18.85
C LEU A 185 -21.35 8.33 19.22
N SER A 186 -22.45 8.13 18.50
CA SER A 186 -23.70 8.85 18.78
C SER A 186 -24.37 8.41 20.08
N ARG A 187 -24.19 7.16 20.51
CA ARG A 187 -24.80 6.61 21.73
C ARG A 187 -23.98 6.86 23.01
N ALA A 188 -22.65 6.73 22.92
CA ALA A 188 -21.75 6.71 24.08
C ALA A 188 -20.52 7.64 23.92
N GLY A 189 -20.57 8.54 22.93
CA GLY A 189 -19.50 9.51 22.67
C GLY A 189 -18.20 8.87 22.20
N ILE A 190 -17.11 9.64 22.30
CA ILE A 190 -15.78 9.25 21.83
C ILE A 190 -15.31 7.94 22.50
N ARG A 191 -15.68 7.71 23.77
CA ARG A 191 -15.35 6.48 24.49
C ARG A 191 -15.97 5.25 23.81
N GLY A 192 -17.26 5.32 23.45
CA GLY A 192 -17.94 4.24 22.72
C GLY A 192 -17.31 3.96 21.35
N TYR A 193 -16.98 5.01 20.60
CA TYR A 193 -16.25 4.87 19.33
C TYR A 193 -14.92 4.11 19.51
N LEU A 194 -14.13 4.51 20.52
CA LEU A 194 -12.82 3.92 20.79
C LEU A 194 -12.94 2.47 21.27
N GLN A 195 -13.92 2.13 22.11
CA GLN A 195 -14.15 0.76 22.56
C GLN A 195 -14.51 -0.17 21.40
N VAL A 196 -15.46 0.23 20.53
CA VAL A 196 -15.82 -0.55 19.34
C VAL A 196 -14.65 -0.64 18.37
N SER A 197 -13.90 0.45 18.16
CA SER A 197 -12.72 0.44 17.29
C SER A 197 -11.66 -0.54 17.81
N ARG A 198 -11.36 -0.53 19.12
CA ARG A 198 -10.40 -1.45 19.76
C ARG A 198 -10.85 -2.90 19.67
N LEU A 199 -12.13 -3.18 19.93
CA LEU A 199 -12.68 -4.53 19.81
C LEU A 199 -12.54 -5.06 18.38
N GLN A 200 -13.00 -4.29 17.39
CA GLN A 200 -12.92 -4.68 15.98
C GLN A 200 -11.46 -4.85 15.51
N THR A 201 -10.54 -4.01 16.00
CA THR A 201 -9.11 -4.13 15.68
C THR A 201 -8.55 -5.44 16.24
N ALA A 202 -8.81 -5.74 17.52
CA ALA A 202 -8.35 -6.98 18.14
C ALA A 202 -8.94 -8.23 17.47
N GLN A 203 -10.19 -8.17 16.99
CA GLN A 203 -10.82 -9.26 16.22
C GLN A 203 -10.14 -9.46 14.86
N LEU A 204 -9.79 -8.38 14.16
CA LEU A 204 -9.04 -8.45 12.90
C LEU A 204 -7.63 -8.96 13.12
N ASP A 205 -6.94 -8.53 14.18
CA ASP A 205 -5.60 -9.00 14.55
C ASP A 205 -5.60 -10.51 14.83
N LEU A 206 -6.62 -11.02 15.55
CA LEU A 206 -6.81 -12.46 15.77
C LEU A 206 -6.99 -13.21 14.44
N ALA A 207 -7.82 -12.71 13.54
CA ALA A 207 -8.03 -13.33 12.23
C ALA A 207 -6.75 -13.32 11.37
N MET A 208 -5.96 -12.24 11.44
CA MET A 208 -4.66 -12.10 10.77
C MET A 208 -3.65 -13.11 11.30
N GLU A 209 -3.50 -13.22 12.63
CA GLU A 209 -2.59 -14.18 13.26
C GLU A 209 -2.96 -15.62 12.88
N ARG A 210 -4.26 -15.96 12.91
CA ARG A 210 -4.73 -17.27 12.45
C ARG A 210 -4.40 -17.53 10.98
N TRP A 211 -4.50 -16.53 10.12
CA TRP A 211 -4.13 -16.65 8.71
C TRP A 211 -2.62 -16.88 8.51
N HIS A 212 -1.77 -16.11 9.20
CA HIS A 212 -0.32 -16.29 9.14
C HIS A 212 0.13 -17.67 9.63
N ARG A 213 -0.52 -18.21 10.66
CA ARG A 213 -0.28 -19.58 11.17
C ARG A 213 -0.66 -20.66 10.19
N GLU A 214 -1.82 -20.56 9.55
CA GLU A 214 -2.25 -21.51 8.51
C GLU A 214 -1.22 -21.61 7.38
N ARG A 215 -0.52 -20.50 7.10
CA ARG A 215 0.53 -20.40 6.09
C ARG A 215 1.93 -20.78 6.57
N LYS A 216 2.09 -21.13 7.85
CA LYS A 216 3.39 -21.45 8.50
C LYS A 216 4.43 -20.32 8.35
N GLU A 217 3.97 -19.07 8.34
CA GLU A 217 4.86 -17.91 8.23
C GLU A 217 5.50 -17.52 9.56
N ILE A 218 4.97 -18.04 10.66
CA ILE A 218 5.33 -17.68 12.03
C ILE A 218 5.63 -18.97 12.82
N ASP A 219 6.82 -19.03 13.42
CA ASP A 219 7.28 -20.12 14.32
C ASP A 219 6.93 -19.85 15.81
N THR A 220 6.09 -18.86 16.11
CA THR A 220 5.74 -18.52 17.50
C THR A 220 4.77 -19.54 18.12
N PRO A 221 4.87 -19.78 19.45
CA PRO A 221 4.00 -20.72 20.17
C PRO A 221 2.50 -20.40 20.00
N LEU A 222 1.62 -21.38 20.21
CA LEU A 222 0.15 -21.21 20.25
C LEU A 222 -0.35 -20.12 21.21
N GLU A 223 0.52 -19.69 22.13
CA GLU A 223 0.28 -18.63 23.11
C GLU A 223 -0.14 -17.30 22.49
N ALA A 224 0.39 -16.90 21.33
CA ALA A 224 0.05 -15.60 20.74
C ALA A 224 -1.41 -15.53 20.24
N GLU A 225 -1.91 -16.61 19.63
CA GLU A 225 -3.32 -16.70 19.23
C GLU A 225 -4.24 -16.65 20.46
N GLN A 226 -3.87 -17.37 21.52
CA GLN A 226 -4.65 -17.40 22.75
C GLN A 226 -4.65 -16.05 23.47
N GLN A 227 -3.52 -15.34 23.51
CA GLN A 227 -3.45 -13.97 24.04
C GLN A 227 -4.34 -13.00 23.27
N LEU A 228 -4.35 -13.09 21.93
CA LEU A 228 -5.24 -12.27 21.10
C LEU A 228 -6.71 -12.59 21.36
N ARG A 229 -7.04 -13.88 21.52
CA ARG A 229 -8.40 -14.33 21.87
C ARG A 229 -8.84 -13.78 23.23
N GLU A 230 -7.99 -13.91 24.25
CA GLU A 230 -8.24 -13.35 25.59
C GLU A 230 -8.41 -11.83 25.54
N ARG A 231 -7.60 -11.13 24.74
CA ARG A 231 -7.71 -9.69 24.54
C ARG A 231 -9.06 -9.30 23.94
N VAL A 232 -9.54 -10.04 22.95
CA VAL A 232 -10.88 -9.83 22.36
C VAL A 232 -11.97 -10.01 23.42
N MET A 233 -11.89 -11.07 24.23
CA MET A 233 -12.86 -11.35 25.28
C MET A 233 -12.88 -10.26 26.37
N GLN A 234 -11.72 -9.76 26.78
CA GLN A 234 -11.61 -8.63 27.71
C GLN A 234 -12.27 -7.37 27.15
N LEU A 235 -12.02 -7.04 25.88
CA LEU A 235 -12.60 -5.84 25.25
C LEU A 235 -14.12 -5.97 25.06
N ARG A 236 -14.61 -7.17 24.76
CA ARG A 236 -16.04 -7.44 24.60
C ARG A 236 -16.83 -7.13 25.88
N HIS A 237 -16.30 -7.51 27.04
CA HIS A 237 -16.95 -7.23 28.32
C HIS A 237 -17.26 -5.74 28.51
N TRP A 238 -16.35 -4.85 28.09
CA TRP A 238 -16.52 -3.40 28.18
C TRP A 238 -17.40 -2.77 27.11
N VAL A 239 -17.69 -3.48 26.02
CA VAL A 239 -18.60 -3.01 24.96
C VAL A 239 -20.04 -3.45 25.25
N ALA A 240 -20.22 -4.59 25.92
CA ALA A 240 -21.53 -5.11 26.32
C ALA A 240 -22.07 -4.49 27.63
N ALA A 241 -21.19 -3.96 28.48
CA ALA A 241 -21.53 -3.24 29.71
C ALA A 241 -21.83 -1.76 29.44
#